data_AF-A0A2A4CNB7-F1
#
_entry.id   AF-A0A2A4CNB7-F1
#
_cell.length_a   1.000
_cell.length_b   1.000
_cell.length_c   1.000
_cell.angle_alpha   90.00
_cell.angle_beta   90.00
_cell.angle_gamma   90.00
#
_symmetry.space_group_name_H-M   'P 1'
#
loop_
_entity.id
_entity.type
_entity.pdbx_description
1 polymer ?
#
loop_
_entity_poly.entity_id
_entity_poly.type
_entity_poly.pdbx_seq_one_letter_code
_entity_poly.pdbx_strand_id
1 'polypeptide(L)'
;MTETPEARLKRMRMRSWRRGTKEMDLILGPYADEKLATMDAAELDLFDLLLEEYDQDLYPWVSGTRPCPPEYLDLLTRISAFAKTRHGTD
;
A
#
# COMPACT_ATOMS: atom_id res chain seq x y z
N MET A 1 -8.05 1.35 24.51
CA MET A 1 -9.25 1.00 23.71
C MET A 1 -8.73 0.51 22.38
N THR A 2 -8.92 -0.78 22.07
CA THR A 2 -8.54 -1.35 20.77
C THR A 2 -9.46 -0.77 19.70
N GLU A 3 -8.92 -0.36 18.55
CA GLU A 3 -9.74 0.14 17.44
C GLU A 3 -10.65 -0.97 16.88
N THR A 4 -11.82 -0.61 16.34
CA THR A 4 -12.69 -1.60 15.66
C THR A 4 -12.11 -1.95 14.28
N PRO A 5 -12.44 -3.13 13.71
CA PRO A 5 -11.98 -3.51 12.37
C PRO A 5 -12.33 -2.46 11.31
N GLU A 6 -13.53 -1.90 11.34
CA GLU A 6 -13.98 -0.89 10.37
C GLU A 6 -13.21 0.43 10.54
N ALA A 7 -12.93 0.83 11.78
CA ALA A 7 -12.13 2.01 12.07
C ALA A 7 -10.69 1.85 11.55
N ARG A 8 -10.12 0.65 11.72
CA ARG A 8 -8.81 0.28 11.20
C ARG A 8 -8.75 0.40 9.68
N LEU A 9 -9.68 -0.24 8.96
CA LEU A 9 -9.71 -0.19 7.49
C LEU A 9 -9.91 1.25 6.99
N LYS A 10 -10.77 2.03 7.64
CA LYS A 10 -10.99 3.45 7.30
C LYS A 10 -9.72 4.27 7.48
N ARG A 11 -8.98 4.06 8.58
CA ARG A 11 -7.70 4.72 8.85
C ARG A 11 -6.65 4.35 7.80
N MET A 12 -6.52 3.07 7.47
CA MET A 12 -5.56 2.58 6.47
C MET A 12 -5.87 3.13 5.07
N ARG A 13 -7.15 3.12 4.67
CA ARG A 13 -7.60 3.74 3.42
C ARG A 13 -7.24 5.23 3.38
N MET A 14 -7.53 5.97 4.45
CA MET A 14 -7.21 7.38 4.54
C MET A 14 -5.70 7.64 4.42
N ARG A 15 -4.85 6.85 5.09
CA ARG A 15 -3.38 6.97 5.00
C ARG A 15 -2.86 6.64 3.60
N SER A 16 -3.51 5.72 2.89
CA SER A 16 -3.14 5.36 1.51
C SER A 16 -3.42 6.47 0.48
N TRP A 17 -4.34 7.39 0.79
CA TRP A 17 -4.74 8.54 -0.04
C TRP A 17 -4.21 9.89 0.46
N ARG A 18 -3.43 9.90 1.55
CA ARG A 18 -2.86 11.12 2.14
C ARG A 18 -1.34 11.00 2.23
N ARG A 19 -0.73 10.59 1.13
CA ARG A 19 0.71 10.52 0.95
C ARG A 19 1.29 11.90 0.64
N GLY A 20 2.61 12.02 0.75
CA GLY A 20 3.34 13.25 0.46
C GLY A 20 3.46 13.54 -1.04
N THR A 21 3.26 12.54 -1.89
CA THR A 21 3.33 12.64 -3.35
C THR A 21 2.08 12.08 -4.01
N LYS A 22 1.64 12.75 -5.09
CA LYS A 22 0.45 12.33 -5.85
C LYS A 22 0.64 10.97 -6.50
N GLU A 23 1.86 10.65 -6.92
CA GLU A 23 2.23 9.35 -7.47
C GLU A 23 1.96 8.23 -6.47
N MET A 24 2.37 8.41 -5.21
CA MET A 24 2.14 7.41 -4.16
C MET A 24 0.65 7.27 -3.80
N ASP A 25 -0.11 8.37 -3.80
CA ASP A 25 -1.57 8.31 -3.64
C ASP A 25 -2.23 7.47 -4.74
N LEU A 26 -1.81 7.67 -6.00
CA LEU A 26 -2.37 6.93 -7.15
C LEU A 26 -1.98 5.46 -7.17
N ILE A 27 -0.85 5.10 -6.55
CA ILE A 27 -0.40 3.70 -6.41
C ILE A 27 -1.14 3.02 -5.25
N LEU A 28 -1.08 3.59 -4.05
CA LEU A 28 -1.56 2.94 -2.83
C LEU A 28 -3.05 3.12 -2.60
N GLY A 29 -3.61 4.28 -2.96
CA GLY A 29 -5.02 4.60 -2.76
C GLY A 29 -5.96 3.59 -3.43
N PRO A 30 -5.87 3.39 -4.75
CA PRO A 30 -6.71 2.42 -5.44
C PRO A 30 -6.48 0.98 -4.99
N TYR A 31 -5.24 0.61 -4.62
CA TYR A 31 -4.95 -0.72 -4.09
C TYR A 31 -5.66 -0.93 -2.75
N ALA A 32 -5.59 0.05 -1.85
CA ALA A 32 -6.27 0.02 -0.57
C ALA A 32 -7.80 -0.04 -0.74
N ASP A 33 -8.34 0.70 -1.70
CA ASP A 33 -9.77 0.73 -2.00
C ASP A 33 -10.31 -0.64 -2.41
N GLU A 34 -9.53 -1.42 -3.15
CA GLU A 34 -9.94 -2.72 -3.69
C GLU A 34 -9.56 -3.91 -2.80
N LYS A 35 -8.45 -3.83 -2.06
CA LYS A 35 -7.87 -5.00 -1.38
C LYS A 35 -8.06 -5.02 0.13
N LEU A 36 -8.19 -3.88 0.81
CA LEU A 36 -8.25 -3.84 2.28
C LEU A 36 -9.37 -4.69 2.88
N ALA A 37 -10.54 -4.70 2.24
CA ALA A 37 -11.69 -5.48 2.74
C ALA A 37 -11.53 -7.00 2.61
N THR A 38 -10.56 -7.46 1.80
CA THR A 38 -10.33 -8.88 1.51
C THR A 38 -9.06 -9.44 2.12
N MET A 39 -8.22 -8.58 2.71
CA MET A 39 -6.97 -8.98 3.34
C MET A 39 -7.22 -9.71 4.65
N ASP A 40 -6.40 -10.72 4.94
CA ASP A 40 -6.39 -11.34 6.26
C ASP A 40 -5.70 -10.45 7.31
N ALA A 41 -5.71 -10.89 8.57
CA ALA A 41 -5.13 -10.12 9.67
C ALA A 41 -3.62 -9.87 9.49
N ALA A 42 -2.86 -10.84 9.00
CA ALA A 42 -1.41 -10.71 8.83
C ALA A 42 -1.08 -9.76 7.68
N GLU A 43 -1.85 -9.82 6.59
CA GLU A 43 -1.74 -8.88 5.48
C GLU A 43 -2.10 -7.45 5.88
N LEU A 44 -3.14 -7.28 6.70
CA LEU A 44 -3.51 -5.96 7.23
C LEU A 44 -2.42 -5.42 8.16
N ASP A 45 -1.80 -6.26 8.99
CA ASP A 45 -0.70 -5.86 9.86
C ASP A 45 0.52 -5.41 9.03
N LEU A 46 0.90 -6.19 8.02
CA LEU A 46 2.01 -5.85 7.13
C LEU A 46 1.74 -4.58 6.30
N PHE A 47 0.51 -4.42 5.80
CA PHE A 47 0.14 -3.21 5.06
C PHE A 47 0.12 -1.98 5.96
N ASP A 48 -0.33 -2.11 7.21
CA ASP A 48 -0.31 -0.99 8.15
C ASP A 48 1.13 -0.55 8.48
N LEU A 49 2.06 -1.50 8.66
CA LEU A 49 3.49 -1.21 8.79
C LEU A 49 4.04 -0.48 7.56
N LEU A 50 3.72 -0.96 6.35
CA LEU A 50 4.10 -0.29 5.10
C LEU A 50 3.56 1.16 5.03
N LEU A 51 2.40 1.45 5.62
CA LEU A 51 1.84 2.79 5.66
C LEU A 51 2.60 3.75 6.60
N GLU A 52 3.41 3.24 7.53
CA GLU A 52 4.28 4.04 8.40
C GLU A 52 5.57 4.49 7.70
N GLU A 53 5.94 3.82 6.61
CA GLU A 53 7.12 4.17 5.81
C GLU A 53 6.92 5.48 5.03
N TYR A 54 8.03 6.19 4.81
CA TYR A 54 8.04 7.44 4.06
C TYR A 54 7.98 7.22 2.55
N ASP A 55 7.29 8.12 1.84
CA ASP A 55 7.17 8.08 0.37
C ASP A 55 8.52 8.01 -0.36
N GLN A 56 9.55 8.69 0.18
CA GLN A 56 10.90 8.72 -0.40
C GLN A 56 11.56 7.33 -0.44
N ASP A 57 11.14 6.42 0.42
CA ASP A 57 11.64 5.04 0.51
C ASP A 57 10.69 4.09 -0.22
N LEU A 58 9.38 4.28 -0.04
CA LEU A 58 8.35 3.49 -0.71
C LEU A 58 8.41 3.60 -2.24
N TYR A 59 8.60 4.80 -2.78
CA TYR A 59 8.58 5.00 -4.22
C TYR A 59 9.72 4.24 -4.94
N PRO A 60 10.99 4.31 -4.48
CA PRO A 60 12.06 3.46 -5.01
C PRO A 60 11.79 1.96 -4.92
N TRP A 61 11.13 1.50 -3.84
CA TRP A 61 10.79 0.10 -3.66
C TRP A 61 9.72 -0.38 -4.63
N VAL A 62 8.62 0.36 -4.76
CA VAL A 62 7.51 0.05 -5.69
C VAL A 62 8.00 0.10 -7.14
N SER A 63 8.82 1.09 -7.49
CA SER A 63 9.39 1.24 -8.83
C SER A 63 10.50 0.23 -9.16
N GLY A 64 11.01 -0.50 -8.16
CA GLY A 64 12.10 -1.47 -8.33
C GLY A 64 13.48 -0.83 -8.53
N THR A 65 13.63 0.47 -8.25
CA THR A 65 14.91 1.18 -8.36
C THR A 65 15.81 0.98 -7.14
N ARG A 66 15.23 0.51 -6.01
CA ARG A 66 15.95 0.09 -4.80
C ARG A 66 15.33 -1.20 -4.25
N PRO A 67 16.13 -2.13 -3.69
CA PRO A 67 15.57 -3.28 -2.97
C PRO A 67 14.76 -2.81 -1.75
N CYS A 68 13.64 -3.49 -1.50
CA CYS A 68 12.85 -3.34 -0.29
C CYS A 68 13.28 -4.37 0.78
N PRO A 69 12.93 -4.12 2.06
CA PRO A 69 12.99 -5.15 3.10
C PRO A 69 12.23 -6.44 2.67
N PRO A 70 12.78 -7.64 2.93
CA PRO A 70 12.20 -8.90 2.47
C PRO A 70 10.74 -9.13 2.87
N GLU A 71 10.33 -8.63 4.05
CA GLU A 71 8.98 -8.71 4.56
C GLU A 71 7.95 -8.00 3.67
N TYR A 72 8.36 -6.96 2.94
CA TYR A 72 7.47 -6.21 2.06
C TYR A 72 7.47 -6.70 0.62
N LEU A 73 8.39 -7.60 0.25
CA LEU A 73 8.63 -7.99 -1.15
C LEU A 73 7.37 -8.50 -1.85
N ASP A 74 6.67 -9.45 -1.23
CA ASP A 74 5.47 -10.06 -1.81
C ASP A 74 4.31 -9.06 -1.89
N LEU A 75 4.17 -8.20 -0.88
CA LEU A 75 3.14 -7.17 -0.84
C LEU A 75 3.38 -6.10 -1.92
N LEU A 76 4.60 -5.58 -2.00
CA LEU A 76 4.99 -4.58 -3.00
C LEU A 76 4.92 -5.13 -4.42
N THR A 77 5.26 -6.41 -4.62
CA THR A 77 5.09 -7.08 -5.92
C THR A 77 3.64 -7.06 -6.36
N ARG A 78 2.69 -7.35 -5.45
CA ARG A 78 1.25 -7.28 -5.74
C ARG A 78 0.77 -5.85 -6.00
N ILE A 79 1.24 -4.88 -5.21
CA ILE A 79 0.91 -3.45 -5.39
C ILE A 79 1.40 -2.96 -6.76
N SER A 80 2.66 -3.21 -7.11
CA SER A 80 3.24 -2.79 -8.38
C SER A 80 2.56 -3.45 -9.57
N ALA A 81 2.22 -4.73 -9.48
CA ALA A 81 1.45 -5.43 -10.52
C ALA A 81 0.05 -4.80 -10.70
N PHE A 82 -0.65 -4.55 -9.60
CA PHE A 82 -1.96 -3.92 -9.61
C PHE A 82 -1.92 -2.51 -10.23
N ALA A 83 -0.95 -1.68 -9.83
CA ALA A 83 -0.79 -0.34 -10.39
C ALA A 83 -0.55 -0.39 -11.91
N LYS A 84 0.30 -1.30 -12.40
CA LYS A 84 0.54 -1.50 -13.85
C LYS A 84 -0.73 -1.87 -14.60
N THR A 85 -1.54 -2.80 -14.07
CA THR A 85 -2.81 -3.21 -14.71
C THR A 85 -3.81 -2.06 -14.86
N ARG A 86 -3.78 -1.08 -13.95
CA ARG A 86 -4.67 0.09 -14.00
C ARG A 86 -4.19 1.19 -14.94
N HIS A 87 -2.87 1.26 -15.18
CA HIS A 87 -2.26 2.30 -16.00
C HIS A 87 -2.11 1.95 -17.48
N GLY A 88 -2.41 0.71 -17.88
CA GLY A 88 -2.80 0.36 -19.25
C GLY A 88 -2.09 1.12 -20.37
N THR A 89 -0.76 1.01 -20.43
CA THR A 89 -0.04 1.11 -21.69
C THR A 89 0.63 -0.24 -21.92
N ASP A 90 0.01 -1.03 -22.80
CA ASP A 90 0.79 -1.76 -23.80
C ASP A 90 1.52 -0.73 -24.68
#